data_AF-A0A6A9TBD3-F1
#
_entry.id   AF-A0A6A9TBD3-F1
#
_cell.length_a   1.000
_cell.length_b   1.000
_cell.length_c   1.000
_cell.angle_alpha   90.00
_cell.angle_beta   90.00
_cell.angle_gamma   90.00
#
_symmetry.space_group_name_H-M   'P 1'
#
loop_
_entity.id
_entity.type
_entity.pdbx_description
1 polymer ?
#
loop_
_entity_poly.entity_id
_entity_poly.type
_entity_poly.pdbx_seq_one_letter_code
_entity_poly.pdbx_strand_id
1 'polypeptide(L)' 'MPADVADADLPADAEVRALLREVADDVRGDSSESKQLSAILYRVSDLYDPDEQTSPEAIYRNVRHIMRIKATGGLRR' A
#
# COMPACT_ATOMS: atom_id res chain seq x y z
N MET A 1 -0.08 26.21 2.45
CA MET A 1 -0.67 24.87 2.57
C MET A 1 0.09 23.99 1.59
N PRO A 2 0.76 22.91 2.02
CA PRO A 2 1.31 21.96 1.05
C PRO A 2 0.14 21.41 0.24
N ALA A 3 0.27 21.41 -1.08
CA ALA A 3 -0.79 20.95 -1.97
C ALA A 3 -1.20 19.53 -1.56
N ASP A 4 -2.51 19.34 -1.45
CA ASP A 4 -3.15 18.07 -1.18
C ASP A 4 -2.83 17.13 -2.35
N VAL A 5 -1.75 16.36 -2.22
CA VAL A 5 -1.36 15.30 -3.17
C VAL A 5 -2.29 14.09 -3.06
N ALA A 6 -3.36 14.16 -2.25
CA ALA A 6 -4.29 13.06 -2.04
C ALA A 6 -5.28 12.86 -3.19
N ASP A 7 -5.39 13.81 -4.12
CA ASP A 7 -6.49 13.83 -5.11
C ASP A 7 -6.01 14.11 -6.56
N ALA A 8 -4.75 13.78 -6.86
CA ALA A 8 -4.35 13.63 -8.26
C ALA A 8 -4.76 12.23 -8.71
N ASP A 9 -5.70 12.11 -9.65
CA ASP A 9 -5.97 10.86 -10.37
C ASP A 9 -4.63 10.28 -10.83
N LEU A 10 -4.19 9.20 -10.17
CA LEU A 10 -2.96 8.53 -10.55
C LEU A 10 -3.19 7.96 -11.95
N PRO A 11 -2.39 8.35 -12.95
CA PRO A 11 -2.54 7.80 -14.27
C PRO A 11 -2.28 6.29 -14.21
N ALA A 12 -3.08 5.53 -14.96
CA ALA A 12 -2.82 4.11 -15.16
C ALA A 12 -1.39 3.94 -15.72
N ASP A 13 -0.58 3.12 -15.07
CA ASP A 13 0.82 2.94 -15.42
C ASP A 13 1.26 1.49 -15.15
N ALA A 14 1.30 0.70 -16.22
CA ALA A 14 1.64 -0.72 -16.15
C ALA A 14 3.11 -0.96 -15.77
N GLU A 15 4.01 -0.03 -16.12
CA GLU A 15 5.44 -0.14 -15.82
C GLU A 15 5.68 0.11 -14.33
N VAL A 16 5.10 1.18 -13.78
CA VAL A 16 5.15 1.47 -12.34
C VAL A 16 4.48 0.35 -11.53
N ARG A 17 3.35 -0.18 -11.99
CA ARG A 17 2.69 -1.32 -11.35
C ARG A 17 3.59 -2.56 -11.32
N ALA A 18 4.24 -2.88 -12.43
CA ALA A 18 5.15 -4.03 -12.52
C ALA A 18 6.37 -3.85 -11.59
N LEU A 19 6.99 -2.67 -11.59
CA LEU A 19 8.12 -2.34 -10.73
C LEU A 19 7.77 -2.46 -9.24
N LEU A 20 6.60 -1.95 -8.83
CA LEU A 20 6.16 -2.06 -7.43
C LEU A 20 5.96 -3.51 -7.01
N ARG A 21 5.52 -4.39 -7.91
CA ARG A 21 5.35 -5.82 -7.64
C ARG A 21 6.67 -6.56 -7.58
N GLU A 22 7.61 -6.25 -8.46
CA GLU A 22 8.98 -6.76 -8.40
C GLU A 22 9.63 -6.42 -7.05
N VAL A 23 9.58 -5.15 -6.64
CA VAL A 23 10.10 -4.74 -5.33
C VAL A 23 9.34 -5.41 -4.19
N ALA A 24 8.02 -5.58 -4.31
CA ALA A 24 7.22 -6.27 -3.30
C ALA A 24 7.64 -7.73 -3.10
N ASP A 25 8.05 -8.41 -4.17
CA ASP A 25 8.55 -9.77 -4.12
C ASP A 25 9.97 -9.83 -3.55
N ASP A 26 10.85 -8.91 -3.96
CA ASP A 26 12.23 -8.83 -3.47
C ASP A 26 12.33 -8.59 -1.96
N VAL A 27 11.48 -7.72 -1.40
CA VAL A 27 11.50 -7.42 0.03
C VAL A 27 10.79 -8.47 0.90
N ARG A 28 10.13 -9.47 0.28
CA ARG A 28 9.33 -10.46 0.99
C ARG A 28 10.22 -11.55 1.61
N GLY A 29 10.54 -11.36 2.89
CA GLY A 29 11.21 -12.36 3.72
C GLY A 29 10.27 -13.17 4.63
N ASP A 30 10.86 -13.84 5.62
CA ASP A 30 10.11 -14.72 6.54
C ASP A 30 9.46 -13.98 7.72
N SER A 31 9.92 -12.77 8.04
CA SER A 31 9.39 -11.98 9.16
C SER A 31 7.98 -11.47 8.89
N SER A 32 7.22 -11.22 9.96
CA SER A 32 5.90 -10.58 9.84
C SER A 32 5.97 -9.20 9.22
N GLU A 33 7.08 -8.48 9.46
CA GLU A 33 7.33 -7.12 9.00
C GLU A 33 7.58 -7.10 7.49
N SER A 34 8.42 -8.00 6.99
CA SER A 34 8.73 -8.11 5.56
C SER A 34 7.50 -8.53 4.73
N LYS A 35 6.72 -9.49 5.24
CA LYS A 35 5.44 -9.90 4.64
C LYS A 35 4.43 -8.75 4.61
N GLN A 36 4.38 -7.95 5.67
CA GLN A 36 3.50 -6.79 5.73
C GLN A 36 3.93 -5.69 4.75
N LEU A 37 5.23 -5.42 4.64
CA LEU A 37 5.76 -4.44 3.69
C LEU A 37 5.46 -4.84 2.23
N SER A 38 5.72 -6.10 1.89
CA SER A 38 5.34 -6.68 0.59
C SER A 38 3.85 -6.47 0.29
N ALA A 39 2.96 -6.80 1.24
CA ALA A 39 1.52 -6.62 1.06
C ALA A 39 1.10 -5.15 0.85
N ILE A 40 1.79 -4.19 1.48
CA ILE A 40 1.53 -2.76 1.27
C ILE A 40 1.92 -2.35 -0.15
N LEU A 41 3.09 -2.78 -0.62
CA LEU A 41 3.56 -2.48 -1.98
C LEU A 41 2.63 -3.05 -3.05
N TYR A 42 2.15 -4.29 -2.86
CA TYR A 42 1.11 -4.86 -3.72
C TYR A 42 -0.15 -3.99 -3.74
N ARG A 43 -0.64 -3.57 -2.58
CA ARG A 43 -1.84 -2.72 -2.49
C ARG A 43 -1.64 -1.38 -3.20
N VAL A 44 -0.47 -0.76 -3.03
CA VAL A 44 -0.12 0.50 -3.72
C VAL A 44 -0.02 0.29 -5.23
N SER A 45 0.47 -0.86 -5.70
CA SER A 45 0.53 -1.18 -7.14
C SER A 45 -0.85 -1.18 -7.80
N ASP A 46 -1.88 -1.55 -7.04
CA ASP A 46 -3.26 -1.59 -7.53
C ASP A 46 -3.81 -0.18 -7.85
N LEU A 47 -3.17 0.90 -7.37
CA LEU A 47 -3.54 2.28 -7.73
C LEU A 47 -3.24 2.64 -9.19
N TYR A 48 -2.34 1.90 -9.82
CA TYR A 48 -1.95 2.11 -11.21
C TYR A 48 -2.67 1.15 -12.17
N ASP A 49 -3.59 0.34 -11.65
CA ASP A 49 -4.42 -0.58 -12.42
C ASP A 49 -5.73 0.12 -12.82
N PRO A 50 -6.00 0.33 -14.13
CA PRO A 50 -7.20 1.03 -14.57
C PRO A 50 -8.50 0.27 -14.28
N ASP A 51 -8.41 -1.06 -14.06
CA ASP A 51 -9.56 -1.91 -13.79
C ASP A 51 -9.85 -2.05 -12.28
N GLU A 52 -8.94 -1.59 -11.41
CA GLU A 52 -9.12 -1.67 -9.96
C GLU A 52 -9.84 -0.43 -9.42
N GLN A 53 -10.94 -0.66 -8.70
CA GLN A 53 -11.60 0.40 -7.93
C GLN A 53 -10.95 0.54 -6.54
N THR A 54 -9.74 1.08 -6.49
CA THR A 54 -9.06 1.40 -5.23
C THR A 54 -8.58 2.85 -5.23
N SER A 55 -8.71 3.54 -4.09
CA SER A 55 -8.25 4.92 -3.97
C SER A 55 -6.99 5.03 -3.11
N PRO A 56 -6.10 6.02 -3.39
CA PRO A 56 -4.92 6.27 -2.57
C PRO A 56 -5.28 6.47 -1.10
N GLU A 57 -6.40 7.16 -0.86
CA GLU A 57 -6.93 7.42 0.47
C GLU A 57 -7.37 6.13 1.18
N ALA A 58 -8.04 5.20 0.49
CA ALA A 58 -8.42 3.91 1.05
C ALA A 58 -7.20 3.07 1.48
N ILE A 59 -6.13 3.11 0.70
CA ILE A 59 -4.87 2.44 1.01
C ILE A 59 -4.20 3.09 2.21
N TYR A 60 -4.06 4.41 2.21
CA TYR A 60 -3.48 5.15 3.34
C TYR A 60 -4.26 4.92 4.64
N ARG A 61 -5.60 4.94 4.60
CA ARG A 61 -6.46 4.64 5.75
C ARG A 61 -6.23 3.22 6.26
N ASN A 62 -6.14 2.23 5.38
CA ASN A 62 -5.87 0.84 5.75
C ASN A 62 -4.49 0.68 6.40
N VAL A 63 -3.43 1.22 5.81
CA VAL A 63 -2.06 1.13 6.35
C VAL A 63 -1.96 1.85 7.70
N ARG A 64 -2.50 3.07 7.81
CA ARG A 64 -2.51 3.84 9.06
C ARG A 64 -3.29 3.13 10.17
N HIS A 65 -4.41 2.48 9.84
CA HIS A 65 -5.20 1.70 10.78
C HIS A 65 -4.41 0.49 11.30
N ILE A 66 -3.74 -0.25 10.41
CA ILE A 66 -2.91 -1.41 10.75
C ILE A 66 -1.75 -1.02 11.68
N MET A 67 -1.05 0.07 11.37
CA MET A 67 0.04 0.58 12.21
C MET A 67 -0.45 1.04 13.58
N ARG A 68 -1.64 1.68 13.64
CA ARG A 68 -2.27 2.06 14.91
C ARG A 68 -2.60 0.84 15.77
N ILE A 69 -3.23 -0.19 15.21
CA ILE A 69 -3.54 -1.44 15.94
C ILE A 69 -2.27 -2.12 16.46
N LYS A 70 -1.22 -2.17 15.64
CA LYS A 70 0.08 -2.73 16.08
C LYS A 70 0.67 -1.92 17.23
N ALA A 71 0.61 -0.59 17.17
CA ALA A 71 1.12 0.30 18.22
C ALA A 71 0.35 0.17 19.55
N THR A 72 -0.93 -0.21 19.54
CA THR A 72 -1.74 -0.45 20.75
C THR A 72 -1.72 -1.90 21.27
N GLY A 73 -0.93 -2.80 20.69
CA GLY A 73 -0.80 -4.18 21.18
C GLY A 73 -1.69 -5.23 20.50
N GLY A 74 -2.34 -4.89 19.38
CA GLY A 74 -3.12 -5.83 18.56
C GLY A 74 -4.58 -6.03 18.99
N LEU A 75 -5.36 -6.72 18.14
CA LEU A 75 -6.81 -6.99 18.29
C LEU A 75 -7.20 -7.92 19.46
N ARG A 76 -6.28 -8.24 20.38
CA ARG A 76 -6.55 -9.17 21.47
C ARG A 76 -6.64 -8.40 22.79
N ARG A 77 -7.88 -8.27 23.28
CA ARG A 77 -8.17 -8.36 24.71
C ARG A 77 -8.73 -9.75 24.98
#